data_AF-A0A553GPZ5-F1
#
_entry.id   AF-A0A553GPZ5-F1
#
_cell.length_a   1.000
_cell.length_b   1.000
_cell.length_c   1.000
_cell.angle_alpha   90.00
_cell.angle_beta   90.00
_cell.angle_gamma   90.00
#
_symmetry.space_group_name_H-M   'P 1'
#
loop_
_entity.id
_entity.type
_entity.pdbx_description
1 polymer ?
#
loop_
_entity_poly.entity_id
_entity_poly.type
_entity_poly.pdbx_seq_one_letter_code
_entity_poly.pdbx_strand_id
1 'polypeptide(L)'
;MKMFKFFGLLLAFAVAFTACNDDDDNGGPEEPLVEDGVYLVAPGSAADVAKSAGKFVQASNENDMDTDRPSLMEIYMPIEGGTTFTIYEVAGATKTTYGSADITAVDKTADGENSDQPASDFWRGTLSADAAALTIAESGMYHIFLDKATMKVGYAKAEWGAIGSAWPDGWGSSTAFTEGAFDKEMMTWTISDVVVKASDWKFRYSNAWKAFLDYETETSPSKNGVAVNTNFGGTLDNLEAGASNIVTDEGGMYDMTLTWELGSGYSAVATRTGDLPLTDWSAVAWDAVGTAVSLDNPNAADDESGWNWGNVLVADNSGLPTKNGDVYTYTWAGMVIEKEYDDPSDDPDQGAQAASFKLRVKDGAGIDVGYDKLDVDASSTKVVDAGNNLSVSEKGTFTITLTIDAGNEDAVTVVITE
;
A
#
# COMPACT_ATOMS: atom_id res chain seq x y z
N MET A 1 61.10 -58.53 -16.18
CA MET A 1 61.02 -57.43 -15.20
C MET A 1 60.65 -57.99 -13.83
N LYS A 2 61.21 -57.38 -12.78
CA LYS A 2 61.35 -57.91 -11.41
C LYS A 2 60.05 -57.96 -10.59
N MET A 3 60.06 -58.88 -9.62
CA MET A 3 59.26 -58.94 -8.38
C MET A 3 59.09 -57.60 -7.64
N PHE A 4 57.94 -57.43 -6.95
CA PHE A 4 57.72 -56.87 -5.58
C PHE A 4 56.18 -56.91 -5.37
N LYS A 5 55.53 -57.71 -4.52
CA LYS A 5 55.49 -57.89 -3.04
C LYS A 5 55.19 -56.62 -2.21
N PHE A 6 53.96 -56.64 -1.66
CA PHE A 6 53.53 -56.37 -0.27
C PHE A 6 53.29 -54.95 0.26
N PHE A 7 52.35 -54.92 1.22
CA PHE A 7 51.90 -53.88 2.17
C PHE A 7 50.94 -52.82 1.61
N GLY A 8 49.73 -52.56 2.13
CA GLY A 8 49.08 -52.96 3.38
C GLY A 8 48.56 -51.72 4.10
N LEU A 9 47.25 -51.47 4.10
CA LEU A 9 46.51 -50.82 5.19
C LEU A 9 45.00 -50.92 4.94
N LEU A 10 44.37 -51.92 5.54
CA LEU A 10 42.93 -51.99 5.73
C LEU A 10 42.66 -51.29 7.08
N LEU A 11 42.17 -50.05 7.08
CA LEU A 11 41.73 -49.38 8.29
C LEU A 11 40.21 -49.55 8.41
N ALA A 12 39.82 -50.48 9.26
CA ALA A 12 38.45 -50.63 9.74
C ALA A 12 38.12 -49.42 10.64
N PHE A 13 37.17 -48.59 10.23
CA PHE A 13 36.49 -47.70 11.17
C PHE A 13 35.48 -48.56 11.95
N ALA A 14 35.85 -48.92 13.17
CA ALA A 14 34.95 -49.49 14.14
C ALA A 14 33.88 -48.45 14.48
N VAL A 15 32.63 -48.72 14.09
CA VAL A 15 31.46 -48.03 14.63
C VAL A 15 31.30 -48.53 16.06
N ALA A 16 31.79 -47.76 17.03
CA ALA A 16 31.47 -47.96 18.42
C ALA A 16 30.03 -47.46 18.64
N PHE A 17 29.07 -48.37 18.54
CA PHE A 17 27.78 -48.18 19.20
C PHE A 17 28.04 -48.25 20.70
N THR A 18 28.20 -47.10 21.34
CA THR A 18 28.01 -47.02 22.80
C THR A 18 26.51 -47.08 23.04
N ALA A 19 25.99 -48.31 23.13
CA ALA A 19 24.73 -48.55 23.79
C ALA A 19 24.89 -48.12 25.25
N CYS A 20 24.28 -47.01 25.63
CA CYS A 20 24.05 -46.73 27.04
C CYS A 20 23.14 -47.84 27.57
N ASN A 21 23.55 -48.44 28.68
CA ASN A 21 22.75 -49.39 29.43
C ASN A 21 21.39 -48.78 29.75
N ASP A 22 20.35 -49.57 29.50
CA ASP A 22 19.07 -49.47 30.20
C ASP A 22 19.36 -49.54 31.71
N ASP A 23 19.06 -48.45 32.43
CA ASP A 23 18.68 -48.42 33.85
C ASP A 23 18.67 -46.95 34.30
N ASP A 24 17.51 -46.30 34.19
CA ASP A 24 16.92 -45.49 35.26
C ASP A 24 15.59 -44.90 34.76
N ASP A 25 14.51 -45.67 35.02
CA ASP A 25 13.14 -45.17 35.10
C ASP A 25 13.08 -44.08 36.19
N ASN A 26 13.31 -42.83 35.81
CA ASN A 26 12.97 -41.68 36.62
C ASN A 26 12.01 -40.79 35.82
N GLY A 27 10.75 -41.23 35.77
CA GLY A 27 9.63 -40.54 35.13
C GLY A 27 9.25 -39.23 35.83
N GLY A 28 10.16 -38.25 35.80
CA GLY A 28 9.78 -36.85 35.80
C GLY A 28 9.11 -36.51 34.46
N PRO A 29 8.34 -35.42 34.37
CA PRO A 29 7.86 -34.96 33.08
C PRO A 29 9.07 -34.79 32.16
N GLU A 30 9.09 -35.53 31.04
CA GLU A 30 10.10 -35.34 30.00
C GLU A 30 9.96 -33.89 29.52
N GLU A 31 10.89 -33.04 29.95
CA GLU A 31 10.94 -31.69 29.41
C GLU A 31 11.22 -31.77 27.91
N PRO A 32 10.51 -30.98 27.08
CA PRO A 32 10.68 -31.04 25.64
C PRO A 32 12.14 -30.80 25.28
N LEU A 33 12.75 -31.80 24.65
CA LEU A 33 14.09 -31.69 24.08
C LEU A 33 14.02 -30.77 22.86
N VAL A 34 14.44 -29.53 23.05
CA VAL A 34 14.59 -28.54 21.97
C VAL A 34 16.06 -28.21 21.75
N GLU A 35 16.40 -27.82 20.54
CA GLU A 35 17.74 -27.34 20.19
C GLU A 35 18.05 -26.00 20.86
N ASP A 36 19.32 -25.61 20.84
CA ASP A 36 19.71 -24.26 21.23
C ASP A 36 18.96 -23.20 20.41
N GLY A 37 18.51 -22.15 21.09
CA GLY A 37 17.72 -21.08 20.49
C GLY A 37 16.86 -20.31 21.48
N VAL A 38 16.13 -19.34 20.94
CA VAL A 38 15.18 -18.50 21.68
C VAL A 38 13.77 -18.85 21.20
N TYR A 39 12.88 -19.12 22.15
CA TYR A 39 11.55 -19.64 21.90
C TYR A 39 10.49 -18.77 22.57
N LEU A 40 9.36 -18.58 21.91
CA LEU A 40 8.12 -18.12 22.50
C LEU A 40 7.47 -19.27 23.26
N VAL A 41 7.02 -19.00 24.48
CA VAL A 41 6.17 -19.90 25.27
C VAL A 41 4.93 -19.13 25.70
N ALA A 42 3.78 -19.50 25.13
CA ALA A 42 2.51 -18.81 25.29
C ALA A 42 1.37 -19.83 25.41
N PRO A 43 0.79 -20.08 26.60
CA PRO A 43 -0.31 -21.04 26.77
C PRO A 43 -1.54 -20.76 25.89
N GLY A 44 -1.77 -19.51 25.52
CA GLY A 44 -2.83 -19.08 24.61
C GLY A 44 -2.53 -19.32 23.12
N SER A 45 -1.44 -20.00 22.78
CA SER A 45 -0.94 -20.14 21.42
C SER A 45 -0.69 -21.60 21.04
N ALA A 46 -0.47 -21.87 19.75
CA ALA A 46 0.13 -23.11 19.30
C ALA A 46 1.57 -23.28 19.82
N ALA A 47 2.24 -22.25 20.34
CA ALA A 47 3.55 -22.32 21.01
C ALA A 47 3.42 -22.37 22.56
N ASP A 48 2.62 -23.29 23.09
CA ASP A 48 2.32 -23.46 24.52
C ASP A 48 3.49 -23.96 25.39
N VAL A 49 4.46 -24.59 24.76
CA VAL A 49 5.75 -25.02 25.34
C VAL A 49 6.87 -24.68 24.37
N ALA A 50 8.13 -24.70 24.85
CA ALA A 50 9.27 -24.53 23.96
C ALA A 50 9.29 -25.65 22.91
N LYS A 51 9.20 -25.26 21.63
CA LYS A 51 9.25 -26.15 20.47
C LYS A 51 9.56 -25.35 19.21
N SER A 52 9.95 -26.03 18.14
CA SER A 52 10.39 -25.40 16.88
C SER A 52 9.38 -24.39 16.31
N ALA A 53 8.08 -24.66 16.46
CA ALA A 53 7.01 -23.78 15.99
C ALA A 53 6.98 -22.41 16.71
N GLY A 54 7.54 -22.32 17.92
CA GLY A 54 7.71 -21.08 18.68
C GLY A 54 9.12 -20.51 18.60
N LYS A 55 10.02 -21.05 17.77
CA LYS A 55 11.40 -20.55 17.68
C LYS A 55 11.40 -19.17 17.01
N PHE A 56 12.02 -18.19 17.67
CA PHE A 56 12.24 -16.88 17.07
C PHE A 56 13.16 -17.01 15.86
N VAL A 57 12.88 -16.20 14.84
CA VAL A 57 13.76 -16.02 13.69
C VAL A 57 14.52 -14.72 13.82
N GLN A 58 15.61 -14.61 13.08
CA GLN A 58 16.32 -13.35 12.99
C GLN A 58 15.47 -12.33 12.22
N ALA A 59 15.39 -11.10 12.74
CA ALA A 59 14.76 -9.99 12.02
C ALA A 59 15.81 -9.11 11.33
N SER A 60 15.43 -8.47 10.23
CA SER A 60 16.22 -7.38 9.64
C SER A 60 16.01 -6.09 10.43
N ASN A 61 17.11 -5.41 10.79
CA ASN A 61 17.00 -4.09 11.39
C ASN A 61 16.60 -3.07 10.31
N GLU A 62 15.41 -2.49 10.42
CA GLU A 62 14.90 -1.58 9.40
C GLU A 62 15.78 -0.31 9.28
N ASN A 63 16.28 0.21 10.40
CA ASN A 63 17.15 1.40 10.38
C ASN A 63 18.56 1.10 9.82
N ASP A 64 18.90 -0.17 9.60
CA ASP A 64 20.20 -0.59 9.08
C ASP A 64 20.12 -1.96 8.38
N MET A 65 19.45 -1.99 7.23
CA MET A 65 19.21 -3.22 6.48
C MET A 65 20.48 -3.86 5.90
N ASP A 66 21.60 -3.15 5.89
CA ASP A 66 22.88 -3.62 5.34
C ASP A 66 23.71 -4.39 6.38
N THR A 67 23.35 -4.29 7.66
CA THR A 67 24.14 -4.84 8.76
C THR A 67 23.38 -5.96 9.45
N ASP A 68 24.02 -7.14 9.45
CA ASP A 68 23.49 -8.30 10.13
C ASP A 68 23.45 -8.09 11.65
N ARG A 69 22.29 -8.34 12.27
CA ARG A 69 22.10 -8.25 13.72
C ARG A 69 21.44 -9.52 14.26
N PRO A 70 22.20 -10.61 14.47
CA PRO A 70 21.65 -11.88 14.94
C PRO A 70 20.97 -11.81 16.31
N SER A 71 21.26 -10.77 17.11
CA SER A 71 20.62 -10.54 18.40
C SER A 71 19.20 -10.01 18.29
N LEU A 72 18.83 -9.41 17.14
CA LEU A 72 17.50 -8.90 16.85
C LEU A 72 16.67 -10.03 16.25
N MET A 73 15.59 -10.37 16.93
CA MET A 73 14.79 -11.55 16.67
C MET A 73 13.31 -11.19 16.71
N GLU A 74 12.52 -11.88 15.90
CA GLU A 74 11.08 -11.70 15.83
C GLU A 74 10.32 -13.03 15.65
N ILE A 75 9.03 -12.99 15.96
CA ILE A 75 8.07 -14.04 15.68
C ILE A 75 6.67 -13.42 15.51
N TYR A 76 5.92 -13.93 14.53
CA TYR A 76 4.48 -13.71 14.44
C TYR A 76 3.76 -14.92 14.99
N MET A 77 2.81 -14.71 15.89
CA MET A 77 2.09 -15.80 16.54
C MET A 77 0.66 -15.39 16.92
N PRO A 78 -0.36 -16.22 16.62
CA PRO A 78 -1.69 -16.07 17.21
C PRO A 78 -1.64 -16.41 18.70
N ILE A 79 -2.18 -15.51 19.53
CA ILE A 79 -2.26 -15.69 20.98
C ILE A 79 -3.66 -15.30 21.47
N GLU A 80 -4.23 -16.16 22.31
CA GLU A 80 -5.54 -15.96 22.94
C GLU A 80 -5.51 -14.84 24.00
N GLY A 81 -6.54 -14.01 24.00
CA GLY A 81 -6.73 -12.93 24.97
C GLY A 81 -6.87 -13.43 26.40
N GLY A 82 -6.40 -12.63 27.35
CA GLY A 82 -6.38 -12.98 28.78
C GLY A 82 -5.30 -13.98 29.16
N THR A 83 -4.41 -14.36 28.23
CA THR A 83 -3.26 -15.23 28.52
C THR A 83 -1.96 -14.44 28.61
N THR A 84 -0.86 -15.15 28.83
CA THR A 84 0.48 -14.57 28.94
C THR A 84 1.45 -15.24 27.99
N PHE A 85 2.61 -14.62 27.78
CA PHE A 85 3.75 -15.27 27.16
C PHE A 85 5.06 -14.94 27.89
N THR A 86 6.05 -15.81 27.70
CA THR A 86 7.45 -15.64 28.11
C THR A 86 8.37 -15.96 26.94
N ILE A 87 9.62 -15.51 27.05
CA ILE A 87 10.68 -15.87 26.11
C ILE A 87 11.60 -16.88 26.81
N TYR A 88 11.85 -18.01 26.17
CA TYR A 88 12.62 -19.11 26.74
C TYR A 88 13.87 -19.36 25.90
N GLU A 89 15.05 -19.23 26.51
CA GLU A 89 16.34 -19.47 25.85
C GLU A 89 16.94 -20.79 26.31
N VAL A 90 17.39 -21.58 25.34
CA VAL A 90 18.17 -22.80 25.54
C VAL A 90 19.57 -22.57 24.98
N ALA A 91 20.58 -22.72 25.84
CA ALA A 91 21.99 -22.61 25.52
C ALA A 91 22.76 -23.77 26.17
N GLY A 92 22.87 -24.88 25.44
CA GLY A 92 23.38 -26.15 25.95
C GLY A 92 22.54 -26.66 27.12
N ALA A 93 23.16 -26.81 28.29
CA ALA A 93 22.47 -27.22 29.51
C ALA A 93 21.75 -26.07 30.23
N THR A 94 21.98 -24.82 29.82
CA THR A 94 21.41 -23.64 30.46
C THR A 94 20.07 -23.30 29.84
N LYS A 95 19.06 -23.13 30.70
CA LYS A 95 17.69 -22.76 30.34
C LYS A 95 17.35 -21.48 31.08
N THR A 96 16.97 -20.42 30.35
CA THR A 96 16.64 -19.12 30.93
C THR A 96 15.27 -18.68 30.47
N THR A 97 14.40 -18.32 31.41
CA THR A 97 13.13 -17.68 31.10
C THR A 97 13.28 -16.17 31.22
N TYR A 98 12.77 -15.45 30.24
CA TYR A 98 12.75 -14.01 30.19
C TYR A 98 11.30 -13.50 30.17
N GLY A 99 11.13 -12.36 30.84
CA GLY A 99 9.91 -11.57 30.82
C GLY A 99 10.27 -10.08 30.82
N SER A 100 9.33 -9.25 31.25
CA SER A 100 9.56 -7.82 31.42
C SER A 100 8.72 -7.28 32.58
N ALA A 101 9.37 -6.61 33.53
CA ALA A 101 8.70 -6.00 34.68
C ALA A 101 8.24 -4.56 34.41
N ASP A 102 8.77 -3.93 33.36
CA ASP A 102 8.59 -2.53 32.99
C ASP A 102 7.94 -2.37 31.61
N ILE A 103 7.34 -3.45 31.07
CA ILE A 103 6.62 -3.39 29.81
C ILE A 103 5.48 -2.38 29.88
N THR A 104 5.46 -1.44 28.96
CA THR A 104 4.43 -0.38 28.90
C THR A 104 4.04 -0.10 27.46
N ALA A 105 2.79 0.35 27.27
CA ALA A 105 2.35 0.87 25.98
C ALA A 105 3.15 2.13 25.65
N VAL A 106 3.57 2.27 24.40
CA VAL A 106 4.33 3.44 23.97
C VAL A 106 3.43 4.68 23.90
N ASP A 107 3.85 5.75 24.58
CA ASP A 107 3.25 7.07 24.42
C ASP A 107 3.72 7.71 23.12
N LYS A 108 2.91 7.56 22.07
CA LYS A 108 3.19 8.07 20.72
C LYS A 108 3.25 9.60 20.65
N THR A 109 2.83 10.31 21.71
CA THR A 109 2.88 11.78 21.79
C THR A 109 4.14 12.29 22.48
N ALA A 110 4.96 11.39 23.04
CA ALA A 110 6.19 11.75 23.70
C ALA A 110 7.21 12.33 22.70
N ASP A 111 7.92 13.36 23.15
CA ASP A 111 8.99 14.00 22.37
C ASP A 111 10.06 12.96 21.99
N GLY A 112 10.36 12.87 20.69
CA GLY A 112 11.36 11.94 20.15
C GLY A 112 10.80 10.63 19.61
N GLU A 113 9.50 10.35 19.78
CA GLU A 113 8.88 9.18 19.14
C GLU A 113 8.75 9.36 17.62
N ASN A 114 8.86 8.25 16.90
CA ASN A 114 8.81 8.23 15.45
C ASN A 114 7.38 7.93 14.95
N SER A 115 6.91 8.70 13.96
CA SER A 115 5.58 8.58 13.33
C SER A 115 5.39 7.31 12.50
N ASP A 116 6.47 6.61 12.15
CA ASP A 116 6.45 5.37 11.38
C ASP A 116 6.09 4.14 12.21
N GLN A 117 5.76 4.33 13.50
CA GLN A 117 5.40 3.27 14.45
C GLN A 117 3.95 2.84 14.38
N PRO A 118 3.59 1.66 14.94
CA PRO A 118 2.20 1.21 15.05
C PRO A 118 1.29 2.32 15.55
N ALA A 119 0.29 2.68 14.74
CA ALA A 119 -0.74 3.65 15.12
C ALA A 119 -1.63 3.07 16.24
N SER A 120 -1.87 1.77 16.19
CA SER A 120 -2.48 0.99 17.28
C SER A 120 -1.49 0.78 18.42
N ASP A 121 -1.97 0.44 19.60
CA ASP A 121 -1.09 0.28 20.76
C ASP A 121 -0.07 -0.84 20.55
N PHE A 122 1.16 -0.55 20.91
CA PHE A 122 2.26 -1.50 20.98
C PHE A 122 3.04 -1.25 22.26
N TRP A 123 3.72 -2.28 22.72
CA TRP A 123 4.38 -2.29 24.01
C TRP A 123 5.87 -2.50 23.84
N ARG A 124 6.66 -1.85 24.70
CA ARG A 124 8.11 -2.08 24.80
C ARG A 124 8.58 -1.99 26.24
N GLY A 125 9.72 -2.62 26.52
CA GLY A 125 10.31 -2.67 27.85
C GLY A 125 11.64 -3.41 27.87
N THR A 126 12.14 -3.66 29.08
CA THR A 126 13.39 -4.36 29.31
C THR A 126 13.14 -5.87 29.35
N LEU A 127 13.94 -6.61 28.58
CA LEU A 127 14.00 -8.08 28.63
C LEU A 127 14.86 -8.50 29.82
N SER A 128 14.27 -9.17 30.82
CA SER A 128 14.96 -9.54 32.05
C SER A 128 14.75 -11.02 32.40
N ALA A 129 15.82 -11.68 32.84
CA ALA A 129 15.75 -13.07 33.30
C ALA A 129 14.85 -13.17 34.54
N ASP A 130 14.06 -14.23 34.60
CA ASP A 130 13.12 -14.55 35.69
C ASP A 130 12.11 -13.41 36.01
N ALA A 131 11.91 -12.49 35.06
CA ALA A 131 10.92 -11.43 35.18
C ALA A 131 9.50 -11.93 34.87
N ALA A 132 8.50 -11.10 35.21
CA ALA A 132 7.10 -11.44 35.00
C ALA A 132 6.76 -11.70 33.53
N ALA A 133 5.87 -12.66 33.30
CA ALA A 133 5.32 -12.94 31.98
C ALA A 133 4.54 -11.74 31.44
N LEU A 134 4.58 -11.55 30.12
CA LEU A 134 3.89 -10.47 29.43
C LEU A 134 2.43 -10.87 29.19
N THR A 135 1.49 -9.95 29.39
CA THR A 135 0.05 -10.24 29.29
C THR A 135 -0.49 -9.83 27.92
N ILE A 136 -1.38 -10.66 27.37
CA ILE A 136 -2.11 -10.40 26.13
C ILE A 136 -3.56 -10.07 26.47
N ALA A 137 -4.02 -8.87 26.10
CA ALA A 137 -5.36 -8.41 26.44
C ALA A 137 -6.44 -9.05 25.56
N GLU A 138 -6.18 -9.17 24.26
CA GLU A 138 -7.15 -9.61 23.25
C GLU A 138 -6.59 -10.77 22.43
N SER A 139 -7.48 -11.63 21.92
CA SER A 139 -7.07 -12.63 20.95
C SER A 139 -6.68 -11.95 19.64
N GLY A 140 -5.62 -12.45 18.99
CA GLY A 140 -5.24 -12.00 17.65
C GLY A 140 -3.84 -12.45 17.26
N MET A 141 -3.39 -11.99 16.09
CA MET A 141 -2.02 -12.14 15.65
C MET A 141 -1.11 -11.10 16.32
N TYR A 142 -0.02 -11.55 16.92
CA TYR A 142 0.97 -10.67 17.55
C TYR A 142 2.31 -10.77 16.84
N HIS A 143 2.89 -9.61 16.55
CA HIS A 143 4.31 -9.49 16.26
C HIS A 143 5.06 -9.30 17.58
N ILE A 144 5.93 -10.24 17.93
CA ILE A 144 6.76 -10.18 19.14
C ILE A 144 8.21 -10.11 18.70
N PHE A 145 8.94 -9.15 19.23
CA PHE A 145 10.31 -8.87 18.81
C PHE A 145 11.18 -8.50 20.00
N LEU A 146 12.45 -8.86 19.92
CA LEU A 146 13.41 -8.64 21.00
C LEU A 146 14.81 -8.43 20.44
N ASP A 147 15.65 -7.76 21.22
CA ASP A 147 17.07 -7.66 20.92
C ASP A 147 17.91 -8.04 22.14
N LYS A 148 18.65 -9.14 22.02
CA LYS A 148 19.49 -9.67 23.11
C LYS A 148 20.72 -8.81 23.40
N ALA A 149 21.17 -7.98 22.47
CA ALA A 149 22.32 -7.09 22.68
C ALA A 149 21.95 -5.87 23.53
N THR A 150 20.76 -5.29 23.31
CA THR A 150 20.20 -4.19 24.13
C THR A 150 19.36 -4.67 25.30
N MET A 151 19.03 -5.97 25.35
CA MET A 151 18.12 -6.58 26.32
C MET A 151 16.76 -5.88 26.35
N LYS A 152 16.16 -5.67 25.17
CA LYS A 152 14.84 -5.06 25.02
C LYS A 152 13.86 -6.01 24.36
N VAL A 153 12.59 -5.81 24.65
CA VAL A 153 11.47 -6.60 24.10
C VAL A 153 10.30 -5.68 23.78
N GLY A 154 9.56 -6.03 22.74
CA GLY A 154 8.31 -5.37 22.39
C GLY A 154 7.35 -6.32 21.71
N TYR A 155 6.09 -5.91 21.67
CA TYR A 155 5.06 -6.61 20.90
C TYR A 155 3.97 -5.66 20.43
N ALA A 156 3.33 -6.02 19.32
CA ALA A 156 2.20 -5.30 18.73
C ALA A 156 1.19 -6.31 18.20
N LYS A 157 -0.12 -5.99 18.31
CA LYS A 157 -1.14 -6.71 17.54
C LYS A 157 -1.01 -6.31 16.07
N ALA A 158 -0.95 -7.29 15.17
CA ALA A 158 -0.77 -7.07 13.75
C ALA A 158 -2.13 -6.89 13.05
N GLU A 159 -2.58 -5.64 12.95
CA GLU A 159 -3.82 -5.27 12.25
C GLU A 159 -3.52 -4.96 10.79
N TRP A 160 -3.67 -5.96 9.91
CA TRP A 160 -3.20 -5.87 8.54
C TRP A 160 -4.03 -4.95 7.64
N GLY A 161 -3.33 -4.26 6.76
CA GLY A 161 -3.89 -3.58 5.60
C GLY A 161 -2.91 -3.58 4.44
N ALA A 162 -3.32 -2.95 3.34
CA ALA A 162 -2.49 -2.76 2.16
C ALA A 162 -2.34 -1.26 1.85
N ILE A 163 -1.20 -0.88 1.30
CA ILE A 163 -0.82 0.51 1.03
C ILE A 163 -0.01 0.58 -0.26
N GLY A 164 -0.14 1.66 -1.02
CA GLY A 164 0.69 1.92 -2.18
C GLY A 164 -0.04 2.69 -3.26
N SER A 165 0.67 3.05 -4.32
CA SER A 165 0.13 3.74 -5.49
C SER A 165 -1.07 3.01 -6.12
N ALA A 166 -1.14 1.69 -5.92
CA ALA A 166 -2.25 0.86 -6.38
C ALA A 166 -3.56 1.08 -5.57
N TRP A 167 -3.49 1.62 -4.37
CA TRP A 167 -4.59 1.73 -3.41
C TRP A 167 -5.19 3.15 -3.34
N PRO A 168 -6.43 3.33 -2.85
CA PRO A 168 -7.13 4.62 -2.85
C PRO A 168 -6.34 5.78 -2.22
N ASP A 169 -5.69 5.53 -1.08
CA ASP A 169 -4.94 6.55 -0.32
C ASP A 169 -3.44 6.62 -0.71
N GLY A 170 -3.03 5.91 -1.76
CA GLY A 170 -1.63 5.88 -2.18
C GLY A 170 -0.71 5.37 -1.07
N TRP A 171 0.43 6.05 -0.88
CA TRP A 171 1.36 5.83 0.23
C TRP A 171 1.02 6.60 1.51
N GLY A 172 -0.15 7.23 1.59
CA GLY A 172 -0.57 8.03 2.74
C GLY A 172 -1.11 7.19 3.91
N SER A 173 -1.93 6.19 3.63
CA SER A 173 -2.59 5.35 4.64
C SER A 173 -2.88 3.96 4.10
N SER A 174 -2.98 2.98 5.00
CA SER A 174 -3.34 1.60 4.66
C SER A 174 -4.86 1.44 4.56
N THR A 175 -5.32 0.75 3.53
CA THR A 175 -6.67 0.19 3.46
C THR A 175 -6.71 -1.08 4.32
N ALA A 176 -7.51 -1.06 5.38
CA ALA A 176 -7.56 -2.13 6.36
C ALA A 176 -8.24 -3.40 5.81
N PHE A 177 -7.73 -4.56 6.20
CA PHE A 177 -8.36 -5.85 5.93
C PHE A 177 -9.21 -6.27 7.13
N THR A 178 -10.20 -7.12 6.88
CA THR A 178 -11.01 -7.73 7.94
C THR A 178 -10.32 -8.99 8.46
N GLU A 179 -9.91 -8.96 9.73
CA GLU A 179 -9.38 -10.14 10.44
C GLU A 179 -10.45 -11.24 10.54
N GLY A 180 -10.04 -12.47 10.25
CA GLY A 180 -10.87 -13.68 10.32
C GLY A 180 -11.09 -14.15 11.75
N ALA A 181 -11.70 -15.34 11.88
CA ALA A 181 -11.84 -15.97 13.18
C ALA A 181 -10.47 -16.34 13.76
N PHE A 182 -10.29 -16.13 15.06
CA PHE A 182 -9.07 -16.50 15.76
C PHE A 182 -8.84 -18.02 15.71
N ASP A 183 -7.67 -18.41 15.23
CA ASP A 183 -7.19 -19.78 15.24
C ASP A 183 -5.68 -19.81 15.50
N LYS A 184 -5.22 -20.79 16.28
CA LYS A 184 -3.84 -20.87 16.80
C LYS A 184 -2.84 -21.35 15.74
N GLU A 185 -3.31 -22.00 14.69
CA GLU A 185 -2.50 -22.60 13.63
C GLU A 185 -2.62 -21.79 12.32
N MET A 186 -3.71 -21.05 12.13
CA MET A 186 -3.94 -20.25 10.93
C MET A 186 -4.71 -18.96 11.21
N MET A 187 -4.26 -17.84 10.66
CA MET A 187 -5.00 -16.57 10.70
C MET A 187 -5.20 -16.06 9.27
N THR A 188 -6.34 -15.44 9.01
CA THR A 188 -6.65 -14.85 7.69
C THR A 188 -7.12 -13.41 7.83
N TRP A 189 -6.83 -12.60 6.82
CA TRP A 189 -7.35 -11.25 6.67
C TRP A 189 -7.87 -11.09 5.26
N THR A 190 -9.08 -10.57 5.11
CA THR A 190 -9.77 -10.49 3.81
C THR A 190 -10.23 -9.08 3.49
N ILE A 191 -10.23 -8.75 2.21
CA ILE A 191 -10.90 -7.58 1.66
C ILE A 191 -11.52 -7.98 0.32
N SER A 192 -12.71 -7.49 0.04
CA SER A 192 -13.46 -7.81 -1.17
C SER A 192 -13.92 -6.55 -1.88
N ASP A 193 -14.15 -6.68 -3.18
CA ASP A 193 -14.67 -5.62 -4.05
C ASP A 193 -13.87 -4.30 -3.90
N VAL A 194 -12.54 -4.39 -3.83
CA VAL A 194 -11.66 -3.22 -3.71
C VAL A 194 -11.06 -2.82 -5.06
N VAL A 195 -11.03 -1.51 -5.31
CA VAL A 195 -10.35 -0.91 -6.46
C VAL A 195 -8.84 -0.99 -6.24
N VAL A 196 -8.15 -1.67 -7.15
CA VAL A 196 -6.68 -1.73 -7.19
C VAL A 196 -6.21 -1.29 -8.58
N LYS A 197 -5.37 -0.26 -8.62
CA LYS A 197 -4.80 0.29 -9.87
C LYS A 197 -3.58 -0.53 -10.30
N ALA A 198 -3.22 -0.44 -11.58
CA ALA A 198 -1.98 -1.00 -12.10
C ALA A 198 -0.77 -0.22 -11.54
N SER A 199 -0.22 -0.66 -10.41
CA SER A 199 0.86 0.04 -9.71
C SER A 199 1.46 -0.80 -8.58
N ASP A 200 2.36 -0.19 -7.82
CA ASP A 200 3.07 -0.82 -6.72
C ASP A 200 2.40 -0.63 -5.34
N TRP A 201 2.60 -1.60 -4.45
CA TRP A 201 2.02 -1.63 -3.11
C TRP A 201 2.72 -2.62 -2.15
N LYS A 202 2.32 -2.61 -0.88
CA LYS A 202 2.80 -3.48 0.20
C LYS A 202 1.68 -3.84 1.18
N PHE A 203 1.85 -4.92 1.94
CA PHE A 203 1.12 -5.15 3.18
C PHE A 203 1.77 -4.36 4.31
N ARG A 204 0.96 -3.81 5.20
CA ARG A 204 1.43 -3.00 6.32
C ARG A 204 0.46 -3.12 7.48
N TYR A 205 0.91 -3.56 8.64
CA TYR A 205 0.02 -3.65 9.80
C TYR A 205 0.03 -2.37 10.62
N SER A 206 -1.12 -2.05 11.22
CA SER A 206 -1.34 -0.93 12.14
C SER A 206 -0.78 0.41 11.63
N ASN A 207 -0.84 0.62 10.30
CA ASN A 207 -0.35 1.82 9.61
C ASN A 207 1.13 2.18 9.83
N ALA A 208 1.99 1.22 10.13
CA ALA A 208 3.39 1.46 10.49
C ALA A 208 4.39 0.99 9.46
N TRP A 209 5.55 1.64 9.35
CA TRP A 209 6.67 1.06 8.60
C TRP A 209 7.56 0.19 9.49
N LYS A 210 7.68 0.54 10.76
CA LYS A 210 8.59 -0.12 11.71
C LYS A 210 8.15 0.00 13.16
N ALA A 211 8.61 -0.91 14.02
CA ALA A 211 8.44 -0.79 15.48
C ALA A 211 9.81 -0.67 16.14
N PHE A 212 10.05 0.42 16.88
CA PHE A 212 11.34 0.65 17.52
C PHE A 212 11.42 -0.05 18.88
N LEU A 213 12.52 -0.79 19.09
CA LEU A 213 12.98 -1.23 20.42
C LEU A 213 13.90 -0.19 21.05
N ASP A 214 14.74 0.44 20.23
CA ASP A 214 15.78 1.35 20.69
C ASP A 214 16.06 2.44 19.66
N TYR A 215 16.40 3.64 20.12
CA TYR A 215 16.76 4.77 19.26
C TYR A 215 18.25 5.11 19.31
N GLU A 216 18.97 4.67 20.34
CA GLU A 216 20.29 5.19 20.68
C GLU A 216 21.44 4.33 20.17
N THR A 217 21.23 3.01 20.05
CA THR A 217 22.26 2.06 19.66
C THR A 217 22.73 2.35 18.24
N GLU A 218 24.00 2.73 18.10
CA GLU A 218 24.66 2.77 16.80
C GLU A 218 24.85 1.34 16.29
N THR A 219 24.21 1.00 15.15
CA THR A 219 24.29 -0.33 14.55
C THR A 219 25.36 -0.40 13.47
N SER A 220 25.63 0.72 12.81
CA SER A 220 26.76 0.92 11.91
C SER A 220 27.09 2.41 11.81
N PRO A 221 28.24 2.82 11.24
CA PRO A 221 28.63 4.22 11.21
C PRO A 221 27.52 5.12 10.69
N SER A 222 27.07 6.07 11.52
CA SER A 222 25.98 7.03 11.24
C SER A 222 24.55 6.46 11.14
N LYS A 223 24.33 5.19 11.51
CA LYS A 223 23.00 4.58 11.62
C LYS A 223 22.72 4.19 13.07
N ASN A 224 21.65 4.75 13.63
CA ASN A 224 21.23 4.51 15.00
C ASN A 224 19.83 3.88 15.04
N GLY A 225 19.62 3.10 16.09
CA GLY A 225 18.34 2.53 16.44
C GLY A 225 18.17 1.07 16.00
N VAL A 226 17.36 0.37 16.78
CA VAL A 226 16.99 -1.02 16.56
C VAL A 226 15.49 -1.04 16.36
N ALA A 227 15.06 -1.39 15.16
CA ALA A 227 13.65 -1.47 14.79
C ALA A 227 13.39 -2.67 13.88
N VAL A 228 12.22 -3.28 14.05
CA VAL A 228 11.74 -4.36 13.18
C VAL A 228 10.79 -3.81 12.13
N ASN A 229 10.70 -4.49 10.99
CA ASN A 229 9.75 -4.15 9.94
C ASN A 229 8.31 -4.49 10.38
N THR A 230 7.36 -3.68 9.92
CA THR A 230 5.92 -3.92 10.11
C THR A 230 5.15 -3.98 8.78
N ASN A 231 5.91 -4.12 7.70
CA ASN A 231 5.44 -4.20 6.33
C ASN A 231 6.02 -5.44 5.62
N PHE A 232 5.25 -6.00 4.70
CA PHE A 232 5.68 -7.07 3.81
C PHE A 232 5.62 -6.64 2.35
N GLY A 233 6.65 -7.07 1.61
CA GLY A 233 6.74 -7.00 0.15
C GLY A 233 7.12 -8.35 -0.42
N GLY A 234 7.67 -8.37 -1.63
CA GLY A 234 8.08 -9.59 -2.33
C GLY A 234 7.01 -10.09 -3.29
N THR A 235 6.77 -11.40 -3.31
CA THR A 235 5.70 -12.02 -4.10
C THR A 235 4.57 -12.47 -3.17
N LEU A 236 3.36 -12.61 -3.71
CA LEU A 236 2.20 -12.99 -2.88
C LEU A 236 2.38 -14.38 -2.23
N ASP A 237 3.14 -15.29 -2.83
CA ASP A 237 3.45 -16.62 -2.29
C ASP A 237 4.73 -16.67 -1.42
N ASN A 238 5.50 -15.58 -1.36
CA ASN A 238 6.71 -15.47 -0.55
C ASN A 238 6.88 -14.04 -0.03
N LEU A 239 6.07 -13.71 0.98
CA LEU A 239 6.06 -12.40 1.61
C LEU A 239 7.22 -12.25 2.60
N GLU A 240 7.98 -11.18 2.45
CA GLU A 240 9.19 -10.94 3.24
C GLU A 240 9.18 -9.54 3.90
N ALA A 241 9.65 -9.48 5.15
CA ALA A 241 9.71 -8.27 5.95
C ALA A 241 10.59 -7.21 5.28
N GLY A 242 10.03 -6.03 5.00
CA GLY A 242 10.77 -4.93 4.38
C GLY A 242 11.19 -5.15 2.92
N ALA A 243 10.77 -6.24 2.27
CA ALA A 243 11.15 -6.56 0.89
C ALA A 243 10.61 -5.55 -0.15
N SER A 244 10.94 -5.74 -1.43
CA SER A 244 10.49 -4.85 -2.53
C SER A 244 8.97 -4.78 -2.65
N ASN A 245 8.45 -3.69 -3.22
CA ASN A 245 7.00 -3.55 -3.45
C ASN A 245 6.44 -4.69 -4.31
N ILE A 246 5.21 -5.10 -4.00
CA ILE A 246 4.38 -5.95 -4.85
C ILE A 246 3.86 -5.08 -6.00
N VAL A 247 3.76 -5.63 -7.21
CA VAL A 247 3.24 -4.92 -8.38
C VAL A 247 1.95 -5.59 -8.85
N THR A 248 0.93 -4.78 -9.08
CA THR A 248 -0.28 -5.18 -9.80
C THR A 248 -0.16 -4.68 -11.24
N ASP A 249 -0.13 -5.59 -12.21
CA ASP A 249 0.04 -5.23 -13.64
C ASP A 249 -1.26 -4.70 -14.27
N GLU A 250 -2.40 -5.22 -13.83
CA GLU A 250 -3.72 -4.89 -14.39
C GLU A 250 -4.61 -4.23 -13.34
N GLY A 251 -5.12 -3.04 -13.63
CA GLY A 251 -6.12 -2.40 -12.76
C GLY A 251 -7.44 -3.16 -12.77
N GLY A 252 -8.15 -3.15 -11.66
CA GLY A 252 -9.47 -3.77 -11.56
C GLY A 252 -10.06 -3.77 -10.16
N MET A 253 -11.18 -4.48 -10.04
CA MET A 253 -11.74 -4.89 -8.76
C MET A 253 -11.05 -6.18 -8.31
N TYR A 254 -10.71 -6.27 -7.03
CA TYR A 254 -10.03 -7.42 -6.46
C TYR A 254 -10.67 -7.89 -5.16
N ASP A 255 -10.62 -9.21 -4.98
CA ASP A 255 -10.72 -9.87 -3.68
C ASP A 255 -9.32 -10.32 -3.26
N MET A 256 -8.92 -9.99 -2.03
CA MET A 256 -7.62 -10.39 -1.49
C MET A 256 -7.75 -11.08 -0.14
N THR A 257 -6.92 -12.09 0.05
CA THR A 257 -6.75 -12.80 1.31
C THR A 257 -5.27 -12.83 1.67
N LEU A 258 -4.91 -12.29 2.82
CA LEU A 258 -3.61 -12.54 3.48
C LEU A 258 -3.82 -13.69 4.47
N THR A 259 -2.92 -14.67 4.47
CA THR A 259 -2.95 -15.83 5.35
C THR A 259 -1.62 -15.93 6.08
N TRP A 260 -1.67 -16.18 7.37
CA TRP A 260 -0.55 -16.72 8.13
C TRP A 260 -0.87 -18.16 8.51
N GLU A 261 0.08 -19.07 8.32
CA GLU A 261 -0.05 -20.46 8.75
C GLU A 261 1.20 -20.89 9.53
N LEU A 262 1.00 -21.60 10.64
CA LEU A 262 2.06 -22.05 11.52
C LEU A 262 3.07 -22.91 10.76
N GLY A 263 4.34 -22.50 10.78
CA GLY A 263 5.42 -23.19 10.09
C GLY A 263 5.57 -22.83 8.61
N SER A 264 4.57 -22.19 7.99
CA SER A 264 4.61 -21.72 6.60
C SER A 264 4.83 -20.21 6.50
N GLY A 265 4.39 -19.44 7.50
CA GLY A 265 4.48 -17.99 7.51
C GLY A 265 3.37 -17.32 6.71
N TYR A 266 3.65 -16.11 6.18
CA TYR A 266 2.67 -15.32 5.45
C TYR A 266 2.65 -15.64 3.95
N SER A 267 1.45 -15.74 3.40
CA SER A 267 1.18 -15.77 1.96
C SER A 267 -0.12 -15.02 1.67
N ALA A 268 -0.35 -14.65 0.41
CA ALA A 268 -1.52 -13.95 -0.02
C ALA A 268 -2.05 -14.46 -1.35
N VAL A 269 -3.34 -14.24 -1.57
CA VAL A 269 -4.01 -14.47 -2.86
C VAL A 269 -4.73 -13.17 -3.22
N ALA A 270 -4.57 -12.74 -4.48
CA ALA A 270 -5.30 -11.62 -5.05
C ALA A 270 -6.02 -12.10 -6.31
N THR A 271 -7.35 -12.05 -6.28
CA THR A 271 -8.21 -12.49 -7.39
C THR A 271 -8.87 -11.27 -8.01
N ARG A 272 -8.60 -11.01 -9.29
CA ARG A 272 -9.30 -9.98 -10.05
C ARG A 272 -10.75 -10.43 -10.28
N THR A 273 -11.71 -9.63 -9.84
CA THR A 273 -13.16 -9.91 -9.92
C THR A 273 -13.87 -9.08 -10.99
N GLY A 274 -13.27 -7.99 -11.46
CA GLY A 274 -13.84 -7.14 -12.50
C GLY A 274 -12.92 -6.01 -12.95
N ASP A 275 -13.40 -5.22 -13.91
CA ASP A 275 -12.73 -4.00 -14.37
C ASP A 275 -12.90 -2.86 -13.37
N LEU A 276 -12.05 -1.83 -13.47
CA LEU A 276 -12.22 -0.62 -12.67
C LEU A 276 -13.61 -0.02 -12.90
N PRO A 277 -14.26 0.54 -11.86
CA PRO A 277 -15.52 1.25 -12.05
C PRO A 277 -15.31 2.41 -13.00
N LEU A 278 -16.20 2.52 -13.99
CA LEU A 278 -16.16 3.59 -14.98
C LEU A 278 -16.41 4.95 -14.31
N THR A 279 -15.75 5.99 -14.80
CA THR A 279 -15.98 7.37 -14.33
C THR A 279 -17.44 7.77 -14.58
N ASP A 280 -18.11 8.29 -13.55
CA ASP A 280 -19.47 8.79 -13.68
C ASP A 280 -19.49 10.31 -13.92
N TRP A 281 -19.68 10.68 -15.17
CA TRP A 281 -19.77 12.09 -15.59
C TRP A 281 -21.18 12.69 -15.43
N SER A 282 -22.17 11.93 -14.93
CA SER A 282 -23.59 12.36 -14.90
C SER A 282 -23.82 13.67 -14.13
N ALA A 283 -22.96 13.99 -13.16
CA ALA A 283 -23.08 15.18 -12.31
C ALA A 283 -22.02 16.26 -12.63
N VAL A 284 -21.21 16.07 -13.67
CA VAL A 284 -20.13 16.99 -14.03
C VAL A 284 -20.67 18.00 -15.04
N ALA A 285 -20.67 19.28 -14.69
CA ALA A 285 -21.09 20.34 -15.60
C ALA A 285 -19.95 20.83 -16.48
N TRP A 286 -20.22 21.14 -17.75
CA TRP A 286 -19.25 21.73 -18.69
C TRP A 286 -19.66 23.11 -19.19
N ASP A 287 -18.67 23.96 -19.46
CA ASP A 287 -18.83 25.23 -20.16
C ASP A 287 -17.82 25.38 -21.30
N ALA A 288 -18.16 26.21 -22.28
CA ALA A 288 -17.21 26.77 -23.23
C ALA A 288 -16.65 28.05 -22.63
N VAL A 289 -15.33 28.28 -22.74
CA VAL A 289 -14.66 29.48 -22.25
C VAL A 289 -13.71 30.02 -23.31
N GLY A 290 -13.75 31.32 -23.56
CA GLY A 290 -12.79 31.99 -24.44
C GLY A 290 -13.31 33.28 -25.04
N THR A 291 -12.42 33.98 -25.75
CA THR A 291 -12.76 35.20 -26.50
C THR A 291 -13.67 34.91 -27.69
N ALA A 292 -13.72 33.67 -28.19
CA ALA A 292 -14.63 33.27 -29.26
C ALA A 292 -16.07 33.02 -28.79
N VAL A 293 -16.31 32.90 -27.48
CA VAL A 293 -17.67 32.75 -26.95
C VAL A 293 -18.38 34.11 -27.08
N SER A 294 -19.33 34.23 -28.00
CA SER A 294 -20.00 35.51 -28.28
C SER A 294 -20.98 35.92 -27.18
N LEU A 295 -21.06 37.23 -26.90
CA LEU A 295 -22.13 37.81 -26.07
C LEU A 295 -23.50 37.81 -26.77
N ASP A 296 -23.55 37.47 -28.07
CA ASP A 296 -24.81 37.22 -28.78
C ASP A 296 -25.52 35.94 -28.30
N ASN A 297 -24.83 35.09 -27.52
CA ASN A 297 -25.43 33.93 -26.87
C ASN A 297 -26.29 34.37 -25.67
N PRO A 298 -27.56 33.92 -25.54
CA PRO A 298 -28.50 34.43 -24.54
C PRO A 298 -28.16 34.14 -23.06
N ASN A 299 -27.09 33.37 -22.79
CA ASN A 299 -26.58 33.08 -21.45
C ASN A 299 -25.04 33.19 -21.36
N ALA A 300 -24.40 33.83 -22.32
CA ALA A 300 -22.97 34.11 -22.18
C ALA A 300 -22.75 35.17 -21.09
N ALA A 301 -21.67 35.00 -20.33
CA ALA A 301 -21.24 35.93 -19.29
C ALA A 301 -19.72 36.03 -19.26
N ASP A 302 -19.17 37.06 -18.64
CA ASP A 302 -17.72 37.21 -18.49
C ASP A 302 -17.13 36.02 -17.69
N ASP A 303 -15.93 35.57 -18.07
CA ASP A 303 -15.21 34.53 -17.34
C ASP A 303 -14.66 35.06 -16.01
N GLU A 304 -15.38 34.86 -14.92
CA GLU A 304 -14.93 35.23 -13.56
C GLU A 304 -13.92 34.24 -12.94
N SER A 305 -13.49 33.22 -13.69
CA SER A 305 -12.52 32.24 -13.21
C SER A 305 -11.09 32.79 -13.16
N GLY A 306 -10.16 32.00 -12.61
CA GLY A 306 -8.73 32.34 -12.64
C GLY A 306 -8.11 32.40 -14.04
N TRP A 307 -8.79 31.92 -15.08
CA TRP A 307 -8.35 32.04 -16.47
C TRP A 307 -8.60 33.45 -17.02
N ASN A 308 -9.70 34.09 -16.60
CA ASN A 308 -10.11 35.42 -17.02
C ASN A 308 -10.00 35.59 -18.56
N TRP A 309 -10.55 34.63 -19.29
CA TRP A 309 -10.36 34.49 -20.74
C TRP A 309 -11.66 34.67 -21.52
N GLY A 310 -12.06 35.92 -21.74
CA GLY A 310 -13.24 36.26 -22.52
C GLY A 310 -14.54 35.88 -21.80
N ASN A 311 -15.42 35.17 -22.51
CA ASN A 311 -16.74 34.82 -21.99
C ASN A 311 -16.86 33.31 -21.75
N VAL A 312 -17.82 32.94 -20.91
CA VAL A 312 -18.25 31.57 -20.66
C VAL A 312 -19.66 31.33 -21.18
N LEU A 313 -19.92 30.11 -21.66
CA LEU A 313 -21.25 29.63 -21.97
C LEU A 313 -21.39 28.18 -21.49
N VAL A 314 -22.22 27.99 -20.47
CA VAL A 314 -22.55 26.65 -19.95
C VAL A 314 -23.23 25.83 -21.06
N ALA A 315 -22.89 24.54 -21.16
CA ALA A 315 -23.59 23.64 -22.07
C ALA A 315 -25.10 23.62 -21.81
N ASP A 316 -25.85 23.14 -22.80
CA ASP A 316 -27.28 22.86 -22.66
C ASP A 316 -27.53 21.92 -21.47
N ASN A 317 -28.79 21.82 -21.03
CA ASN A 317 -29.17 21.01 -19.86
C ASN A 317 -28.38 21.42 -18.59
N SER A 318 -28.14 22.73 -18.42
CA SER A 318 -27.39 23.30 -17.31
C SER A 318 -25.96 22.75 -17.18
N GLY A 319 -25.35 22.41 -18.32
CA GLY A 319 -24.00 21.89 -18.42
C GLY A 319 -23.90 20.38 -18.21
N LEU A 320 -25.00 19.68 -17.91
CA LEU A 320 -25.00 18.25 -17.61
C LEU A 320 -25.20 17.40 -18.88
N PRO A 321 -24.58 16.22 -18.96
CA PRO A 321 -24.64 15.41 -20.17
C PRO A 321 -25.98 14.70 -20.33
N THR A 322 -26.30 14.31 -21.56
CA THR A 322 -27.19 13.18 -21.83
C THR A 322 -26.36 11.90 -21.77
N LYS A 323 -26.81 10.91 -20.98
CA LYS A 323 -26.12 9.62 -20.82
C LYS A 323 -26.79 8.53 -21.68
N ASN A 324 -25.99 7.79 -22.44
CA ASN A 324 -26.42 6.59 -23.17
C ASN A 324 -25.40 5.47 -22.97
N GLY A 325 -25.70 4.52 -22.06
CA GLY A 325 -24.71 3.55 -21.60
C GLY A 325 -23.58 4.27 -20.87
N ASP A 326 -22.34 4.03 -21.33
CA ASP A 326 -21.11 4.61 -20.76
C ASP A 326 -20.69 5.91 -21.46
N VAL A 327 -21.50 6.38 -22.40
CA VAL A 327 -21.25 7.58 -23.20
C VAL A 327 -22.02 8.77 -22.65
N TYR A 328 -21.31 9.87 -22.41
CA TYR A 328 -21.83 11.14 -21.90
C TYR A 328 -21.67 12.22 -22.96
N THR A 329 -22.79 12.83 -23.35
CA THR A 329 -22.82 13.83 -24.41
C THR A 329 -23.26 15.18 -23.88
N TYR A 330 -22.40 16.18 -24.04
CA TYR A 330 -22.67 17.59 -23.78
C TYR A 330 -22.92 18.31 -25.10
N THR A 331 -23.87 19.24 -25.11
CA THR A 331 -24.25 19.95 -26.34
C THR A 331 -24.32 21.44 -26.07
N TRP A 332 -23.86 22.23 -27.04
CA TRP A 332 -24.16 23.65 -27.14
C TRP A 332 -24.90 23.85 -28.46
N ALA A 333 -26.23 23.82 -28.42
CA ALA A 333 -27.04 23.96 -29.62
C ALA A 333 -27.13 25.44 -30.02
N GLY A 334 -26.63 25.73 -31.23
CA GLY A 334 -26.72 27.07 -31.79
C GLY A 334 -25.87 28.11 -31.07
N MET A 335 -24.69 27.73 -30.60
CA MET A 335 -23.70 28.64 -30.04
C MET A 335 -23.16 29.58 -31.13
N VAL A 336 -23.24 30.89 -30.89
CA VAL A 336 -22.59 31.90 -31.71
C VAL A 336 -21.12 31.96 -31.34
N ILE A 337 -20.25 31.72 -32.32
CA ILE A 337 -18.79 31.73 -32.17
C ILE A 337 -18.22 32.91 -32.96
N GLU A 338 -17.47 33.78 -32.29
CA GLU A 338 -16.75 34.88 -32.93
C GLU A 338 -15.51 34.36 -33.65
N LYS A 339 -15.22 34.95 -34.82
CA LYS A 339 -13.94 34.75 -35.50
C LYS A 339 -12.83 35.61 -34.88
N GLU A 340 -13.19 36.81 -34.48
CA GLU A 340 -12.25 37.84 -34.03
C GLU A 340 -12.76 38.49 -32.75
N TYR A 341 -11.83 38.93 -31.91
CA TYR A 341 -12.11 39.65 -30.68
C TYR A 341 -11.29 40.94 -30.64
N ASP A 342 -11.90 41.98 -30.06
CA ASP A 342 -11.28 43.28 -29.85
C ASP A 342 -10.99 43.40 -28.36
N ASP A 343 -9.72 43.35 -27.96
CA ASP A 343 -9.33 43.48 -26.55
C ASP A 343 -9.27 44.97 -26.17
N PRO A 344 -10.22 45.46 -25.35
CA PRO A 344 -10.23 46.87 -24.97
C PRO A 344 -9.07 47.27 -24.06
N SER A 345 -8.28 46.31 -23.56
CA SER A 345 -7.10 46.53 -22.72
C SER A 345 -5.78 46.57 -23.50
N ASP A 346 -5.80 46.18 -24.78
CA ASP A 346 -4.63 46.12 -25.63
C ASP A 346 -4.58 47.34 -26.58
N ASP A 347 -3.37 47.64 -27.08
CA ASP A 347 -3.07 48.82 -27.92
C ASP A 347 -4.11 49.00 -29.06
N PRO A 348 -4.80 50.15 -29.16
CA PRO A 348 -5.83 50.39 -30.19
C PRO A 348 -5.30 50.29 -31.63
N ASP A 349 -3.98 50.23 -31.83
CA ASP A 349 -3.34 50.02 -33.12
C ASP A 349 -3.07 48.53 -33.46
N GLN A 350 -3.34 47.56 -32.57
CA GLN A 350 -3.07 46.13 -32.81
C GLN A 350 -4.11 45.41 -33.71
N GLY A 351 -5.28 46.00 -33.92
CA GLY A 351 -6.31 45.42 -34.78
C GLY A 351 -6.96 44.14 -34.22
N ALA A 352 -7.97 43.65 -34.92
CA ALA A 352 -8.75 42.50 -34.48
C ALA A 352 -7.90 41.22 -34.41
N GLN A 353 -7.93 40.55 -33.25
CA GLN A 353 -7.19 39.31 -33.01
C GLN A 353 -8.08 38.09 -33.29
N ALA A 354 -7.48 36.95 -33.67
CA ALA A 354 -8.23 35.72 -33.83
C ALA A 354 -8.81 35.26 -32.48
N ALA A 355 -10.12 35.10 -32.42
CA ALA A 355 -10.80 34.64 -31.22
C ALA A 355 -10.68 33.12 -31.11
N SER A 356 -10.59 32.59 -29.89
CA SER A 356 -10.57 31.15 -29.65
C SER A 356 -11.21 30.79 -28.32
N PHE A 357 -11.49 29.50 -28.13
CA PHE A 357 -12.12 28.97 -26.92
C PHE A 357 -11.69 27.53 -26.63
N LYS A 358 -12.03 27.05 -25.44
CA LYS A 358 -11.96 25.65 -25.02
C LYS A 358 -13.28 25.21 -24.40
N LEU A 359 -13.50 23.91 -24.29
CA LEU A 359 -14.53 23.37 -23.40
C LEU A 359 -13.85 22.91 -22.11
N ARG A 360 -14.47 23.13 -20.96
CA ARG A 360 -13.90 22.73 -19.67
C ARG A 360 -14.96 22.26 -18.70
N VAL A 361 -14.53 21.54 -17.66
CA VAL A 361 -15.37 21.28 -16.50
C VAL A 361 -15.63 22.61 -15.78
N LYS A 362 -16.91 22.97 -15.68
CA LYS A 362 -17.38 24.18 -15.01
C LYS A 362 -17.00 24.15 -13.53
N ASP A 363 -16.40 25.24 -13.04
CA ASP A 363 -15.94 25.41 -11.65
C ASP A 363 -14.90 24.35 -11.18
N GLY A 364 -14.34 23.56 -12.11
CA GLY A 364 -13.54 22.36 -11.82
C GLY A 364 -12.02 22.51 -11.94
N ALA A 365 -11.31 21.46 -11.53
CA ALA A 365 -9.87 21.37 -11.26
C ALA A 365 -8.93 21.39 -12.50
N GLY A 366 -9.21 22.22 -13.51
CA GLY A 366 -8.33 22.40 -14.67
C GLY A 366 -8.39 21.29 -15.73
N ILE A 367 -9.56 20.62 -15.87
CA ILE A 367 -9.82 19.71 -16.99
C ILE A 367 -10.42 20.53 -18.13
N ASP A 368 -9.72 20.56 -19.26
CA ASP A 368 -10.15 21.24 -20.48
C ASP A 368 -9.83 20.42 -21.74
N VAL A 369 -10.54 20.73 -22.81
CA VAL A 369 -10.41 20.07 -24.12
C VAL A 369 -10.29 21.12 -25.21
N GLY A 370 -9.42 20.84 -26.16
CA GLY A 370 -9.05 21.72 -27.24
C GLY A 370 -9.21 21.08 -28.62
N TYR A 371 -8.52 21.64 -29.60
CA TYR A 371 -8.57 21.20 -31.00
C TYR A 371 -8.04 19.77 -31.19
N ASP A 372 -7.11 19.29 -30.35
CA ASP A 372 -6.58 17.93 -30.38
C ASP A 372 -7.65 16.84 -30.17
N LYS A 373 -8.82 17.21 -29.63
CA LYS A 373 -9.97 16.32 -29.45
C LYS A 373 -11.04 16.47 -30.54
N LEU A 374 -10.84 17.37 -31.51
CA LEU A 374 -11.78 17.58 -32.61
C LEU A 374 -11.74 16.40 -33.59
N ASP A 375 -12.90 15.82 -33.88
CA ASP A 375 -13.08 14.99 -35.07
C ASP A 375 -13.22 15.93 -36.28
N VAL A 376 -12.10 16.12 -36.97
CA VAL A 376 -12.00 17.02 -38.13
C VAL A 376 -12.90 16.56 -39.28
N ASP A 377 -13.04 15.25 -39.47
CA ASP A 377 -13.82 14.69 -40.59
C ASP A 377 -15.33 14.82 -40.35
N ALA A 378 -15.76 14.79 -39.08
CA ALA A 378 -17.15 14.98 -38.68
C ALA A 378 -17.55 16.44 -38.44
N SER A 379 -16.59 17.38 -38.42
CA SER A 379 -16.81 18.78 -38.10
C SER A 379 -16.89 19.70 -39.33
N SER A 380 -17.43 20.91 -39.16
CA SER A 380 -17.45 21.94 -40.19
C SER A 380 -16.03 22.30 -40.61
N THR A 381 -15.82 22.49 -41.92
CA THR A 381 -14.55 22.96 -42.48
C THR A 381 -14.17 24.37 -42.05
N LYS A 382 -15.07 25.08 -41.36
CA LYS A 382 -14.84 26.41 -40.79
C LYS A 382 -14.14 26.35 -39.44
N VAL A 383 -14.08 25.20 -38.79
CA VAL A 383 -13.38 25.04 -37.51
C VAL A 383 -11.88 25.01 -37.79
N VAL A 384 -11.11 25.79 -37.04
CA VAL A 384 -9.67 25.93 -37.22
C VAL A 384 -8.93 25.82 -35.90
N ASP A 385 -7.68 25.34 -35.97
CA ASP A 385 -6.78 25.25 -34.82
C ASP A 385 -6.17 26.61 -34.50
N ALA A 386 -6.27 27.03 -33.24
CA ALA A 386 -5.65 28.23 -32.71
C ALA A 386 -4.70 27.88 -31.55
N GLY A 387 -3.68 27.07 -31.81
CA GLY A 387 -2.69 26.69 -30.80
C GLY A 387 -3.25 25.70 -29.77
N ASN A 388 -3.95 24.69 -30.28
CA ASN A 388 -4.79 23.74 -29.55
C ASN A 388 -6.09 24.31 -28.98
N ASN A 389 -6.41 25.60 -29.19
CA ASN A 389 -7.74 26.11 -28.91
C ASN A 389 -8.65 25.91 -30.12
N LEU A 390 -9.96 25.77 -29.86
CA LEU A 390 -10.98 25.74 -30.89
C LEU A 390 -11.22 27.18 -31.39
N SER A 391 -11.35 27.36 -32.70
CA SER A 391 -11.65 28.64 -33.33
C SER A 391 -12.43 28.41 -34.62
N VAL A 392 -12.93 29.49 -35.24
CA VAL A 392 -13.65 29.44 -36.51
C VAL A 392 -13.09 30.45 -37.51
N SER A 393 -13.10 30.10 -38.79
CA SER A 393 -12.63 30.97 -39.88
C SER A 393 -13.58 32.13 -40.18
N GLU A 394 -14.83 32.04 -39.73
CA GLU A 394 -15.85 33.07 -39.85
C GLU A 394 -16.85 33.00 -38.70
N LYS A 395 -17.40 34.15 -38.29
CA LYS A 395 -18.44 34.21 -37.26
C LYS A 395 -19.65 33.43 -37.74
N GLY A 396 -20.20 32.60 -36.88
CA GLY A 396 -21.35 31.78 -37.22
C GLY A 396 -22.04 31.21 -36.00
N THR A 397 -23.18 30.56 -36.26
CA THR A 397 -23.91 29.75 -35.30
C THR A 397 -23.52 28.30 -35.52
N PHE A 398 -23.17 27.60 -34.47
CA PHE A 398 -22.69 26.22 -34.53
C PHE A 398 -23.35 25.36 -33.46
N THR A 399 -23.49 24.06 -33.73
CA THR A 399 -23.77 23.05 -32.72
C THR A 399 -22.47 22.35 -32.34
N ILE A 400 -22.10 22.44 -31.07
CA ILE A 400 -20.94 21.74 -30.51
C ILE A 400 -21.44 20.51 -29.75
N THR A 401 -20.81 19.37 -29.99
CA THR A 401 -21.03 18.13 -29.24
C THR A 401 -19.70 17.67 -28.65
N LEU A 402 -19.64 17.56 -27.33
CA LEU A 402 -18.55 16.90 -26.61
C LEU A 402 -19.04 15.54 -26.14
N THR A 403 -18.33 14.48 -26.51
CA THR A 403 -18.62 13.12 -26.09
C THR A 403 -17.47 12.60 -25.24
N ILE A 404 -17.80 12.02 -24.08
CA ILE A 404 -16.87 11.30 -23.22
C ILE A 404 -17.37 9.85 -23.12
N ASP A 405 -16.56 8.89 -23.55
CA ASP A 405 -16.86 7.46 -23.46
C ASP A 405 -16.10 6.85 -22.27
N ALA A 406 -16.79 6.72 -21.13
CA ALA A 406 -16.18 6.15 -19.93
C ALA A 406 -15.83 4.66 -20.10
N GLY A 407 -16.55 3.95 -20.98
CA GLY A 407 -16.25 2.54 -21.31
C GLY A 407 -14.99 2.37 -22.16
N ASN A 408 -14.43 3.47 -22.67
CA ASN A 408 -13.19 3.51 -23.44
C ASN A 408 -12.19 4.50 -22.81
N GLU A 409 -11.91 4.30 -21.52
CA GLU A 409 -10.89 5.08 -20.77
C GLU A 409 -11.15 6.60 -20.79
N ASP A 410 -12.41 7.02 -20.67
CA ASP A 410 -12.85 8.42 -20.76
C ASP A 410 -12.42 9.09 -22.09
N ALA A 411 -12.40 8.32 -23.19
CA ALA A 411 -12.06 8.85 -24.51
C ALA A 411 -12.95 10.04 -24.87
N VAL A 412 -12.31 11.15 -25.23
CA VAL A 412 -12.97 12.42 -25.53
C VAL A 412 -13.01 12.68 -27.03
N THR A 413 -14.16 13.09 -27.55
CA THR A 413 -14.32 13.55 -28.94
C THR A 413 -15.19 14.80 -28.99
N VAL A 414 -14.75 15.79 -29.76
CA VAL A 414 -15.48 17.02 -30.04
C VAL A 414 -15.91 17.04 -31.50
N VAL A 415 -17.17 17.37 -31.76
CA VAL A 415 -17.72 17.58 -33.10
C VAL A 415 -18.39 18.95 -33.13
N ILE A 416 -18.08 19.77 -34.14
CA ILE A 416 -18.67 21.11 -34.31
C ILE A 416 -19.29 21.20 -35.70
N THR A 417 -20.58 21.48 -35.77
CA THR A 417 -21.35 21.56 -37.03
C THR A 417 -22.10 22.89 -37.13
N GLU A 418 -22.53 23.28 -38.33
CA GLU A 418 -23.28 24.52 -38.57
C GLU A 418 -24.80 24.37 -38.38
#